data_AF-A0A522UQN3-F1
#
_entry.id   AF-A0A522UQN3-F1
#
_cell.length_a   1.000
_cell.length_b   1.000
_cell.length_c   1.000
_cell.angle_alpha   90.00
_cell.angle_beta   90.00
_cell.angle_gamma   90.00
#
_symmetry.space_group_name_H-M   'P 1'
#
loop_
_entity.id
_entity.type
_entity.pdbx_description
1 polymer ?
#
loop_
_entity_poly.entity_id
_entity_poly.type
_entity_poly.pdbx_seq_one_letter_code
_entity_poly.pdbx_strand_id
1 'polypeptide(L)'
;MKQIIRMTKAYYCVECGKCSGSCPVARVNEGFSPRVIVERALSGMKGEIEGDRELWSCLTCEACTTKCPSTVKYSEFIRGMRSSAFNSGYTSRCSQGGLLHSIQRVQSYRDIVQNRLQWISDDLKTSTEGEVLYFTGCLPYFENLFSGFVNPLEIARSTVKILNKAGISPVVSPNERCCGHDLLWTGNVETFQKL
;
A
#
# COMPACT_ATOMS: atom_id res chain seq x y z
N MET A 1 -13.46 -13.09 -9.21
CA MET A 1 -12.93 -14.31 -8.53
C MET A 1 -12.19 -15.28 -9.46
N LYS A 2 -12.80 -15.83 -10.53
CA LYS A 2 -12.11 -16.78 -11.44
C LYS A 2 -10.76 -16.29 -11.97
N GLN A 3 -10.67 -15.02 -12.38
CA GLN A 3 -9.42 -14.41 -12.83
C GLN A 3 -8.35 -14.34 -11.73
N ILE A 4 -8.74 -13.96 -10.50
CA ILE A 4 -7.83 -13.91 -9.34
C ILE A 4 -7.24 -15.30 -9.09
N ILE A 5 -8.08 -16.33 -9.05
CA ILE A 5 -7.65 -17.73 -8.85
C ILE A 5 -6.63 -18.15 -9.92
N ARG A 6 -6.90 -17.83 -11.19
CA ARG A 6 -6.00 -18.17 -12.31
C ARG A 6 -4.66 -17.45 -12.22
N MET A 7 -4.67 -16.13 -12.05
CA MET A 7 -3.43 -15.31 -12.04
C MET A 7 -2.50 -15.65 -10.87
N THR A 8 -3.09 -16.06 -9.75
CA THR A 8 -2.37 -16.34 -8.51
C THR A 8 -2.05 -17.82 -8.33
N LYS A 9 -2.42 -18.67 -9.30
CA LYS A 9 -2.24 -20.12 -9.27
C LYS A 9 -2.91 -20.78 -8.06
N ALA A 10 -3.96 -20.18 -7.50
CA ALA A 10 -4.63 -20.68 -6.30
C ALA A 10 -5.20 -22.11 -6.49
N TYR A 11 -5.55 -22.49 -7.71
CA TYR A 11 -6.00 -23.84 -8.05
C TYR A 11 -4.93 -24.93 -7.82
N TYR A 12 -3.65 -24.57 -7.70
CA TYR A 12 -2.57 -25.51 -7.38
C TYR A 12 -2.43 -25.77 -5.88
N CYS A 13 -3.25 -25.14 -5.03
CA CYS A 13 -3.24 -25.39 -3.60
C CYS A 13 -3.57 -26.87 -3.32
N VAL A 14 -2.63 -27.57 -2.69
CA VAL A 14 -2.78 -28.96 -2.21
C VAL A 14 -3.03 -29.04 -0.71
N GLU A 15 -3.42 -27.91 -0.11
CA GLU A 15 -3.84 -27.81 1.29
C GLU A 15 -2.81 -28.25 2.36
N CYS A 16 -1.52 -28.29 2.02
CA CYS A 16 -0.44 -28.74 2.92
C CYS A 16 -0.24 -27.90 4.21
N GLY A 17 -0.93 -26.75 4.37
CA GLY A 17 -0.87 -25.92 5.58
C GLY A 17 0.40 -25.08 5.78
N LYS A 18 1.41 -25.20 4.94
CA LYS A 18 2.70 -24.48 5.10
C LYS A 18 2.56 -22.96 5.10
N CYS A 19 1.63 -22.43 4.31
CA CYS A 19 1.31 -21.00 4.29
C CYS A 19 0.79 -20.52 5.66
N SER A 20 -0.14 -21.26 6.28
CA SER A 20 -0.65 -20.97 7.62
C SER A 20 0.42 -21.10 8.68
N GLY A 21 1.23 -22.18 8.65
CA GLY A 21 2.34 -22.36 9.60
C GLY A 21 3.44 -21.29 9.51
N SER A 22 3.67 -20.73 8.31
CA SER A 22 4.60 -19.62 8.11
C SER A 22 4.03 -18.24 8.44
N CYS A 23 2.71 -18.14 8.63
CA CYS A 23 2.04 -16.86 8.77
C CYS A 23 2.15 -16.33 10.21
N PRO A 24 2.70 -15.11 10.42
CA PRO A 24 2.74 -14.53 11.75
C PRO A 24 1.34 -14.17 12.28
N VAL A 25 0.40 -13.86 11.39
CA VAL A 25 -0.98 -13.49 11.76
C VAL A 25 -1.75 -14.73 12.23
N ALA A 26 -1.70 -15.83 11.46
CA ALA A 26 -2.39 -17.07 11.84
C ALA A 26 -1.89 -17.67 13.16
N ARG A 27 -0.68 -17.29 13.61
CA ARG A 27 -0.14 -17.69 14.91
C ARG A 27 -0.84 -17.02 16.09
N VAL A 28 -1.32 -15.80 15.91
CA VAL A 28 -1.88 -14.97 17.00
C VAL A 28 -3.36 -14.66 16.81
N ASN A 29 -3.92 -15.01 15.66
CA ASN A 29 -5.31 -14.80 15.30
C ASN A 29 -5.85 -16.07 14.63
N GLU A 30 -6.62 -16.84 15.39
CA GLU A 30 -7.23 -18.10 14.96
C GLU A 30 -8.29 -17.90 13.85
N GLY A 31 -8.85 -16.70 13.72
CA GLY A 31 -9.80 -16.35 12.66
C GLY A 31 -9.15 -16.21 11.28
N PHE A 32 -7.81 -16.10 11.20
CA PHE A 32 -7.10 -15.87 9.95
C PHE A 32 -6.25 -17.06 9.52
N SER A 33 -6.43 -17.52 8.28
CA SER A 33 -5.57 -18.54 7.67
C SER A 33 -5.46 -18.33 6.15
N PRO A 34 -4.26 -18.12 5.59
CA PRO A 34 -4.08 -17.98 4.15
C PRO A 34 -4.60 -19.18 3.36
N ARG A 35 -4.44 -20.40 3.90
CA ARG A 35 -4.96 -21.64 3.28
C ARG A 35 -6.48 -21.61 3.20
N VAL A 36 -7.15 -21.34 4.32
CA VAL A 36 -8.62 -21.40 4.43
C VAL A 36 -9.27 -20.36 3.52
N ILE A 37 -8.68 -19.16 3.42
CA ILE A 37 -9.20 -18.13 2.50
C ILE A 37 -9.13 -18.60 1.03
N VAL A 38 -8.04 -19.27 0.63
CA VAL A 38 -7.93 -19.87 -0.72
C VAL A 38 -8.92 -21.02 -0.90
N GLU A 39 -9.07 -21.90 0.10
CA GLU A 39 -10.02 -23.01 0.10
C GLU A 39 -11.46 -22.51 -0.12
N ARG A 40 -11.90 -21.53 0.70
CA ARG A 40 -13.21 -20.86 0.54
C ARG A 40 -13.42 -20.30 -0.86
N ALA A 41 -12.37 -19.73 -1.47
CA ALA A 41 -12.47 -19.17 -2.80
C ALA A 41 -12.59 -20.23 -3.89
N LEU A 42 -11.90 -21.36 -3.75
CA LEU A 42 -12.04 -22.52 -4.64
C LEU A 42 -13.43 -23.16 -4.51
N SER A 43 -14.01 -23.12 -3.32
CA SER A 43 -15.39 -23.55 -3.03
C SER A 43 -16.48 -22.55 -3.46
N GLY A 44 -16.10 -21.41 -4.04
CA GLY A 44 -17.06 -20.43 -4.58
C GLY A 44 -17.63 -19.44 -3.57
N MET A 45 -17.11 -19.38 -2.34
CA MET A 45 -17.64 -18.60 -1.21
C MET A 45 -17.22 -17.11 -1.28
N LYS A 46 -17.43 -16.46 -2.43
CA LYS A 46 -16.94 -15.09 -2.72
C LYS A 46 -17.44 -14.07 -1.69
N GLY A 47 -18.76 -14.00 -1.50
CA GLY A 47 -19.39 -12.98 -0.65
C GLY A 47 -18.98 -13.11 0.82
N GLU A 48 -18.77 -14.33 1.29
CA GLU A 48 -18.27 -14.59 2.64
C GLU A 48 -16.85 -14.06 2.82
N ILE A 49 -15.96 -14.27 1.85
CA ILE A 49 -14.58 -13.74 1.91
C ILE A 49 -14.58 -12.21 1.85
N GLU A 50 -15.41 -11.62 0.99
CA GLU A 50 -15.47 -10.16 0.82
C GLU A 50 -15.99 -9.45 2.07
N GLY A 51 -16.97 -10.05 2.75
CA GLY A 51 -17.50 -9.55 4.03
C GLY A 51 -16.67 -9.90 5.26
N ASP A 52 -15.69 -10.81 5.13
CA ASP A 52 -14.84 -11.24 6.25
C ASP A 52 -13.82 -10.16 6.61
N ARG A 53 -13.87 -9.69 7.86
CA ARG A 53 -12.91 -8.70 8.37
C ARG A 53 -11.48 -9.25 8.38
N GLU A 54 -11.33 -10.57 8.49
CA GLU A 54 -10.03 -11.22 8.53
C GLU A 54 -9.28 -11.14 7.20
N LEU A 55 -9.95 -10.84 6.09
CA LEU A 55 -9.29 -10.54 4.81
C LEU A 55 -8.24 -9.41 4.96
N TRP A 56 -8.50 -8.46 5.86
CA TRP A 56 -7.64 -7.30 6.12
C TRP A 56 -6.53 -7.58 7.13
N SER A 57 -6.58 -8.70 7.87
CA SER A 57 -5.56 -9.10 8.84
C SER A 57 -4.24 -9.51 8.19
N CYS A 58 -4.25 -9.89 6.90
CA CYS A 58 -3.03 -10.23 6.17
C CYS A 58 -2.06 -9.04 6.05
N LEU A 59 -0.81 -9.22 6.48
CA LEU A 59 0.24 -8.21 6.38
C LEU A 59 0.85 -8.07 4.98
N THR A 60 0.47 -8.92 4.02
CA THR A 60 1.09 -8.98 2.67
C THR A 60 2.62 -9.12 2.71
N CYS A 61 3.17 -9.81 3.72
CA CYS A 61 4.61 -9.96 3.94
C CYS A 61 5.29 -11.02 3.04
N GLU A 62 4.55 -11.64 2.11
CA GLU A 62 5.03 -12.66 1.16
C GLU A 62 5.57 -13.98 1.73
N ALA A 63 5.67 -14.15 3.06
CA ALA A 63 6.20 -15.37 3.67
C ALA A 63 5.50 -16.66 3.17
N CYS A 64 4.17 -16.64 3.08
CA CYS A 64 3.38 -17.76 2.58
C CYS A 64 3.59 -18.03 1.08
N THR A 65 3.70 -16.97 0.26
CA THR A 65 4.01 -17.07 -1.17
C THR A 65 5.36 -17.75 -1.37
N THR A 66 6.40 -17.26 -0.69
CA THR A 66 7.78 -17.78 -0.83
C THR A 66 7.91 -19.23 -0.36
N LYS A 67 7.13 -19.65 0.64
CA LYS A 67 7.22 -21.00 1.20
C LYS A 67 6.33 -22.02 0.48
N CYS A 68 5.42 -21.58 -0.40
CA CYS A 68 4.46 -22.46 -1.06
C CYS A 68 5.14 -23.41 -2.06
N PRO A 69 5.05 -24.74 -1.87
CA PRO A 69 5.64 -25.70 -2.81
C PRO A 69 4.89 -25.73 -4.15
N SER A 70 3.59 -25.40 -4.16
CA SER A 70 2.75 -25.37 -5.35
C SER A 70 2.76 -24.02 -6.07
N THR A 71 3.61 -23.07 -5.65
CA THR A 71 3.75 -21.73 -6.24
C THR A 71 2.48 -20.86 -6.22
N VAL A 72 1.57 -21.11 -5.26
CA VAL A 72 0.41 -20.24 -5.02
C VAL A 72 0.89 -18.86 -4.53
N LYS A 73 0.44 -17.81 -5.21
CA LYS A 73 0.76 -16.43 -4.86
C LYS A 73 -0.24 -15.86 -3.86
N TYR A 74 -0.09 -16.25 -2.59
CA TYR A 74 -1.05 -15.90 -1.54
C TYR A 74 -1.20 -14.39 -1.32
N SER A 75 -0.12 -13.61 -1.35
CA SER A 75 -0.22 -12.15 -1.13
C SER A 75 -0.92 -11.46 -2.30
N GLU A 76 -0.61 -11.83 -3.55
CA GLU A 76 -1.35 -11.34 -4.73
C GLU A 76 -2.82 -11.78 -4.70
N PHE A 77 -3.10 -13.01 -4.25
CA PHE A 77 -4.47 -13.50 -4.06
C PHE A 77 -5.24 -12.64 -3.07
N ILE A 78 -4.66 -12.34 -1.90
CA ILE A 78 -5.27 -11.46 -0.91
C ILE A 78 -5.50 -10.06 -1.49
N ARG A 79 -4.53 -9.47 -2.20
CA ARG A 79 -4.70 -8.15 -2.84
C ARG A 79 -5.82 -8.16 -3.87
N GLY A 80 -5.92 -9.22 -4.68
CA GLY A 80 -7.02 -9.40 -5.63
C GLY A 80 -8.37 -9.50 -4.92
N MET A 81 -8.46 -10.27 -3.83
CA MET A 81 -9.69 -10.40 -3.04
C MET A 81 -10.06 -9.08 -2.34
N ARG A 82 -9.10 -8.30 -1.86
CA ARG A 82 -9.33 -6.96 -1.29
C ARG A 82 -9.90 -5.99 -2.33
N SER A 83 -9.38 -6.01 -3.55
CA SER A 83 -9.95 -5.22 -4.66
C SER A 83 -11.37 -5.67 -5.02
N SER A 84 -11.61 -6.98 -5.04
CA SER A 84 -12.96 -7.54 -5.23
C SER A 84 -13.92 -7.07 -4.13
N ALA A 85 -13.50 -7.16 -2.86
CA ALA A 85 -14.27 -6.72 -1.70
C ALA A 85 -14.60 -5.22 -1.76
N PHE A 86 -13.60 -4.39 -2.08
CA PHE A 86 -13.77 -2.94 -2.26
C PHE A 86 -14.84 -2.61 -3.30
N ASN A 87 -14.79 -3.25 -4.47
CA ASN A 87 -15.77 -3.07 -5.54
C ASN A 87 -17.18 -3.57 -5.16
N SER A 88 -17.27 -4.49 -4.20
CA SER A 88 -18.52 -4.96 -3.62
C SER A 88 -18.99 -4.16 -2.40
N GLY A 89 -18.34 -3.03 -2.09
CA GLY A 89 -18.73 -2.11 -1.01
C GLY A 89 -18.15 -2.46 0.37
N TYR A 90 -17.33 -3.51 0.46
CA TYR A 90 -16.63 -3.88 1.69
C TYR A 90 -15.28 -3.18 1.78
N THR A 91 -15.00 -2.55 2.92
CA THR A 91 -13.75 -1.81 3.13
C THR A 91 -13.05 -2.25 4.40
N SER A 92 -11.73 -2.10 4.42
CA SER A 92 -10.96 -2.29 5.66
C SER A 92 -11.29 -1.18 6.66
N ARG A 93 -11.01 -1.44 7.95
CA ARG A 93 -10.87 -0.34 8.91
C ARG A 93 -9.65 0.49 8.50
N CYS A 94 -9.89 1.65 7.94
CA CYS A 94 -8.82 2.52 7.48
C CYS A 94 -7.94 2.96 8.65
N SER A 95 -6.63 2.85 8.47
CA SER A 95 -5.64 3.37 9.43
C SER A 95 -5.95 4.84 9.75
N GLN A 96 -5.86 5.21 11.03
CA GLN A 96 -6.14 6.56 11.55
C GLN A 96 -7.48 7.13 11.04
N GLY A 97 -8.53 6.30 10.98
CA GLY A 97 -9.87 6.73 10.56
C GLY A 97 -9.96 7.14 9.08
N GLY A 98 -8.98 6.78 8.25
CA GLY A 98 -8.97 7.11 6.82
C GLY A 98 -8.38 8.47 6.48
N LEU A 99 -7.75 9.15 7.45
CA LEU A 99 -7.10 10.43 7.23
C LEU A 99 -6.01 10.37 6.16
N LEU A 100 -5.17 9.32 6.20
CA LEU A 100 -4.13 9.08 5.20
C LEU A 100 -4.71 8.82 3.80
N HIS A 101 -5.85 8.11 3.75
CA HIS A 101 -6.53 7.81 2.49
C HIS A 101 -7.15 9.08 1.88
N SER A 102 -7.55 10.03 2.71
CA SER A 102 -8.08 11.32 2.24
C SER A 102 -7.03 12.14 1.50
N ILE A 103 -5.77 12.13 1.94
CA ILE A 103 -4.67 12.79 1.21
C ILE A 103 -4.53 12.20 -0.20
N GLN A 104 -4.53 10.86 -0.30
CA GLN A 104 -4.44 10.15 -1.58
C GLN A 104 -5.66 10.45 -2.48
N ARG A 105 -6.87 10.45 -1.94
CA ARG A 105 -8.09 10.79 -2.69
C ARG A 105 -8.04 12.23 -3.21
N VAL A 106 -7.69 13.20 -2.36
CA VAL A 106 -7.55 14.61 -2.76
C VAL A 106 -6.57 14.76 -3.92
N GLN A 107 -5.42 14.07 -3.85
CA GLN A 107 -4.41 14.12 -4.90
C GLN A 107 -4.81 13.39 -6.20
N SER A 108 -5.80 12.51 -6.14
CA SER A 108 -6.35 11.85 -7.33
C SER A 108 -7.25 12.79 -8.16
N TYR A 109 -7.79 13.85 -7.55
CA TYR A 109 -8.56 14.88 -8.26
C TYR A 109 -7.63 15.85 -8.97
N ARG A 110 -7.88 16.10 -10.27
CA ARG A 110 -7.05 17.00 -11.08
C ARG A 110 -7.33 18.48 -10.82
N ASP A 111 -8.52 18.79 -10.33
CA ASP A 111 -8.96 20.18 -10.14
C ASP A 111 -8.47 20.79 -8.82
N ILE A 112 -7.80 20.01 -7.97
CA ILE A 112 -7.24 20.47 -6.70
C ILE A 112 -5.76 20.79 -6.87
N VAL A 113 -5.44 22.08 -6.84
CA VAL A 113 -4.06 22.59 -6.89
C VAL A 113 -3.49 22.69 -5.49
N GLN A 114 -2.27 22.17 -5.28
CA GLN A 114 -1.58 22.21 -3.99
C GLN A 114 -0.19 22.84 -4.18
N ASN A 115 0.24 23.66 -3.22
CA ASN A 115 1.62 24.10 -3.16
C ASN A 115 2.49 23.01 -2.52
N ARG A 116 3.01 22.10 -3.36
CA ARG A 116 3.79 20.93 -2.90
C ARG A 116 5.24 21.23 -2.55
N LEU A 117 5.71 22.40 -2.95
CA LEU A 117 7.09 22.84 -2.71
C LEU A 117 7.22 23.79 -1.52
N GLN A 118 6.12 24.11 -0.83
CA GLN A 118 6.10 25.03 0.32
C GLN A 118 7.11 24.67 1.42
N TRP A 119 7.47 23.40 1.55
CA TRP A 119 8.39 22.94 2.59
C TRP A 119 9.86 23.23 2.29
N ILE A 120 10.22 23.55 1.05
CA ILE A 120 11.59 23.87 0.62
C ILE A 120 11.95 25.26 1.17
N SER A 121 13.02 25.31 1.96
CA SER A 121 13.58 26.55 2.51
C SER A 121 14.71 27.10 1.66
N ASP A 122 15.00 28.39 1.79
CA ASP A 122 15.99 29.13 0.97
C ASP A 122 17.42 28.57 1.07
N ASP A 123 17.75 27.82 2.12
CA ASP A 123 19.04 27.17 2.31
C ASP A 123 19.21 25.88 1.48
N LEU A 124 18.16 25.39 0.83
CA LEU A 124 18.16 24.17 0.04
C LEU A 124 18.35 24.46 -1.44
N LYS A 125 19.27 23.74 -2.09
CA LYS A 125 19.47 23.79 -3.53
C LYS A 125 18.71 22.64 -4.19
N THR A 126 17.70 22.98 -4.96
CA THR A 126 16.96 22.04 -5.82
C THR A 126 17.05 22.49 -7.27
N SER A 127 16.67 21.61 -8.19
CA SER A 127 16.63 21.90 -9.62
C SER A 127 15.24 21.62 -10.18
N THR A 128 14.91 22.21 -11.33
CA THR A 128 13.72 21.84 -12.12
C THR A 128 14.02 20.71 -13.11
N GLU A 129 15.29 20.44 -13.38
CA GLU A 129 15.77 19.40 -14.30
C GLU A 129 17.09 18.79 -13.81
N GLY A 130 17.34 17.52 -14.14
CA GLY A 130 18.57 16.84 -13.72
C GLY A 130 18.42 15.31 -13.65
N GLU A 131 19.52 14.65 -13.37
CA GLU A 131 19.59 13.17 -13.33
C GLU A 131 19.03 12.56 -12.04
N VAL A 132 18.99 13.35 -10.95
CA VAL A 132 18.54 12.87 -9.64
C VAL A 132 17.19 13.50 -9.31
N LEU A 133 16.13 12.68 -9.27
CA LEU A 133 14.82 13.06 -8.74
C LEU A 133 14.74 12.63 -7.28
N TYR A 134 14.36 13.55 -6.39
CA TYR A 134 14.01 13.22 -5.03
C TYR A 134 12.49 13.14 -4.87
N PHE A 135 11.98 11.91 -4.79
CA PHE A 135 10.58 11.64 -4.45
C PHE A 135 10.38 11.75 -2.93
N THR A 136 9.74 12.83 -2.48
CA THR A 136 9.58 13.12 -1.03
C THR A 136 8.52 12.25 -0.37
N GLY A 137 7.57 11.75 -1.16
CA GLY A 137 6.52 10.84 -0.71
C GLY A 137 5.55 11.51 0.25
N CYS A 138 5.29 10.85 1.38
CA CYS A 138 4.29 11.30 2.34
C CYS A 138 4.80 12.37 3.32
N LEU A 139 6.11 12.63 3.38
CA LEU A 139 6.71 13.47 4.41
C LEU A 139 6.06 14.86 4.51
N PRO A 140 5.84 15.62 3.42
CA PRO A 140 5.23 16.95 3.53
C PRO A 140 3.80 16.93 4.04
N TYR A 141 3.06 15.85 3.79
CA TYR A 141 1.66 15.72 4.21
C TYR A 141 1.54 15.23 5.66
N PHE A 142 2.57 14.55 6.15
CA PHE A 142 2.60 13.95 7.48
C PHE A 142 2.98 14.96 8.56
N GLU A 143 3.62 16.07 8.20
CA GLU A 143 3.95 17.15 9.14
C GLU A 143 2.74 17.60 9.96
N ASN A 144 1.62 17.87 9.30
CA ASN A 144 0.39 18.32 9.96
C ASN A 144 -0.28 17.22 10.80
N LEU A 145 0.05 15.95 10.56
CA LEU A 145 -0.57 14.80 11.22
C LEU A 145 0.22 14.30 12.42
N PHE A 146 1.55 14.42 12.36
CA PHE A 146 2.45 13.83 13.34
C PHE A 146 3.37 14.86 14.01
N SER A 147 3.13 16.16 13.78
CA SER A 147 3.83 17.23 14.50
C SER A 147 3.72 17.01 16.01
N GLY A 148 4.86 17.07 16.69
CA GLY A 148 4.98 16.81 18.14
C GLY A 148 5.43 15.39 18.51
N PHE A 149 5.40 14.42 17.59
CA PHE A 149 5.97 13.07 17.81
C PHE A 149 7.18 12.81 16.93
N VAL A 150 7.10 13.23 15.67
CA VAL A 150 8.18 13.15 14.68
C VAL A 150 8.21 14.45 13.88
N ASN A 151 9.33 14.73 13.22
CA ASN A 151 9.50 15.89 12.34
C ASN A 151 9.67 15.45 10.87
N PRO A 152 8.60 15.06 10.15
CA PRO A 152 8.68 14.57 8.78
C PRO A 152 9.36 15.54 7.80
N LEU A 153 9.12 16.85 7.90
CA LEU A 153 9.77 17.82 7.03
C LEU A 153 11.27 17.91 7.24
N GLU A 154 11.74 17.76 8.48
CA GLU A 154 13.18 17.76 8.74
C GLU A 154 13.88 16.55 8.10
N ILE A 155 13.20 15.41 7.95
CA ILE A 155 13.72 14.27 7.18
C ILE A 155 13.88 14.65 5.70
N ALA A 156 12.87 15.30 5.12
CA ALA A 156 12.90 15.72 3.72
C ALA A 156 14.00 16.77 3.47
N ARG A 157 14.09 17.78 4.32
CA ARG A 157 15.11 18.84 4.24
C ARG A 157 16.52 18.30 4.47
N SER A 158 16.71 17.42 5.45
CA SER A 158 18.00 16.79 5.72
C SER A 158 18.49 15.95 4.54
N THR A 159 17.57 15.26 3.84
CA THR A 159 17.91 14.52 2.62
C THR A 159 18.45 15.45 1.53
N VAL A 160 17.81 16.60 1.29
CA VAL A 160 18.30 17.61 0.34
C VAL A 160 19.64 18.19 0.77
N LYS A 161 19.84 18.48 2.07
CA LYS A 161 21.12 18.97 2.61
C LYS A 161 22.27 18.00 2.36
N ILE A 162 22.03 16.70 2.56
CA ILE A 162 23.02 15.65 2.31
C ILE A 162 23.37 15.61 0.81
N LEU A 163 22.36 15.65 -0.07
CA LEU A 163 22.57 15.68 -1.52
C LEU A 163 23.36 16.93 -1.95
N ASN A 164 23.00 18.11 -1.43
CA ASN A 164 23.72 19.35 -1.72
C ASN A 164 25.18 19.29 -1.26
N LYS A 165 25.46 18.65 -0.11
CA LYS A 165 26.82 18.42 0.36
C LYS A 165 27.62 17.47 -0.53
N ALA A 166 26.93 16.54 -1.20
CA ALA A 166 27.49 15.67 -2.23
C ALA A 166 27.60 16.34 -3.62
N GLY A 167 27.28 17.64 -3.74
CA GLY A 167 27.31 18.37 -5.01
C GLY A 167 26.09 18.12 -5.91
N ILE A 168 25.02 17.53 -5.36
CA ILE A 168 23.79 17.21 -6.09
C ILE A 168 22.69 18.20 -5.71
N SER A 169 22.11 18.85 -6.73
CA SER A 169 20.86 19.62 -6.60
C SER A 169 19.71 18.78 -7.17
N PRO A 170 18.97 18.02 -6.33
CA PRO A 170 17.96 17.11 -6.83
C PRO A 170 16.78 17.86 -7.45
N VAL A 171 16.15 17.22 -8.43
CA VAL A 171 14.83 17.63 -8.92
C VAL A 171 13.78 17.30 -7.86
N VAL A 172 12.96 18.28 -7.52
CA VAL A 172 11.75 18.08 -6.69
C VAL A 172 10.56 18.60 -7.48
N SER A 173 9.61 17.72 -7.79
CA SER A 173 8.53 18.04 -8.72
C SER A 173 7.35 18.74 -8.01
N PRO A 174 6.83 19.87 -8.52
CA PRO A 174 5.58 20.45 -8.02
C PRO A 174 4.36 19.59 -8.33
N ASN A 175 4.51 18.61 -9.23
CA ASN A 175 3.48 17.68 -9.67
C ASN A 175 3.55 16.33 -8.96
N GLU A 176 4.46 16.17 -7.98
CA GLU A 176 4.55 14.94 -7.19
C GLU A 176 3.22 14.62 -6.51
N ARG A 177 2.83 13.34 -6.49
CA ARG A 177 1.65 12.85 -5.80
C ARG A 177 2.04 11.67 -4.92
N CYS A 178 1.18 11.33 -3.98
CA CYS A 178 1.34 10.16 -3.14
C CYS A 178 1.47 8.91 -4.01
N CYS A 179 2.32 7.98 -3.60
CA CYS A 179 2.47 6.68 -4.24
C CYS A 179 1.21 5.81 -4.19
N GLY A 180 0.17 6.24 -3.45
CA GLY A 180 -1.12 5.56 -3.39
C GLY A 180 -1.09 4.16 -2.76
N HIS A 181 -0.05 3.86 -1.98
CA HIS A 181 0.13 2.56 -1.32
C HIS A 181 -1.13 2.11 -0.59
N ASP A 182 -1.69 2.91 0.32
CA ASP A 182 -2.83 2.47 1.12
C ASP A 182 -4.08 2.23 0.27
N LEU A 183 -4.36 3.07 -0.74
CA LEU A 183 -5.44 2.82 -1.71
C LEU A 183 -5.27 1.47 -2.41
N LEU A 184 -4.07 1.21 -2.94
CA LEU A 184 -3.78 -0.02 -3.67
C LEU A 184 -3.81 -1.26 -2.77
N TRP A 185 -3.34 -1.16 -1.52
CA TRP A 185 -3.32 -2.27 -0.56
C TRP A 185 -4.69 -2.53 0.08
N THR A 186 -5.56 -1.52 0.12
CA THR A 186 -6.96 -1.65 0.56
C THR A 186 -7.93 -1.99 -0.58
N GLY A 187 -7.45 -2.11 -1.81
CA GLY A 187 -8.25 -2.57 -2.95
C GLY A 187 -8.92 -1.46 -3.77
N ASN A 188 -8.73 -0.18 -3.42
CA ASN A 188 -9.18 0.97 -4.21
C ASN A 188 -8.23 1.25 -5.39
N VAL A 189 -8.18 0.29 -6.32
CA VAL A 189 -7.29 0.32 -7.48
C VAL A 189 -7.65 1.45 -8.45
N GLU A 190 -8.94 1.75 -8.61
CA GLU A 190 -9.41 2.80 -9.53
C GLU A 190 -8.90 4.19 -9.11
N THR A 191 -8.99 4.53 -7.82
CA THR A 191 -8.47 5.81 -7.32
C THR A 191 -6.95 5.84 -7.38
N PHE A 192 -6.29 4.72 -7.08
CA PHE A 192 -4.84 4.59 -7.22
C PHE A 192 -4.36 4.91 -8.64
N GLN A 193 -5.06 4.43 -9.67
CA GLN A 193 -4.70 4.69 -11.08
C GLN A 193 -4.86 6.15 -11.52
N LYS A 194 -5.54 6.99 -10.75
CA LYS A 194 -5.73 8.41 -11.04
C LYS A 194 -4.60 9.30 -10.49
N LEU A 195 -3.78 8.76 -9.58
CA LEU A 195 -2.61 9.43 -9.01
C LEU A 195 -1.50 9.54 -10.05
#